data_AF-D9WZR0-F1
#
_entry.id   AF-D9WZR0-F1
#
_cell.length_a   1.000
_cell.length_b   1.000
_cell.length_c   1.000
_cell.angle_alpha   90.00
_cell.angle_beta   90.00
_cell.angle_gamma   90.00
#
_symmetry.space_group_name_H-M   'P 1'
#
loop_
_entity.id
_entity.type
_entity.pdbx_description
1 polymer ?
#
loop_
_entity_poly.entity_id
_entity_poly.type
_entity_poly.pdbx_seq_one_letter_code
_entity_poly.pdbx_strand_id
1 'polypeptide(L)'
;MAQSVVLTRLGGGKTPMPPGEEVREFARHGTTMAIFLSAARSGQLVRELLEGGYPTTTPVVVAYQATWPEELVVRCTVGTLEETVKEHKLWKHTLFLVGPALDAHGTRSHLYHPGHFHGYRKADPEARRALRERGAST
;
A
#
# COMPACT_ATOMS: atom_id res chain seq x y z
N MET A 1 7.92 4.27 7.88
CA MET A 1 6.73 4.36 7.00
C MET A 1 7.18 4.46 5.55
N ALA A 2 6.40 3.95 4.59
CA ALA A 2 6.71 4.07 3.16
C ALA A 2 6.60 5.53 2.69
N GLN A 3 7.36 5.89 1.66
CA GLN A 3 7.31 7.21 1.00
C GLN A 3 6.97 7.11 -0.50
N SER A 4 6.79 5.89 -1.00
CA SER A 4 6.51 5.60 -2.41
C SER A 4 5.34 4.63 -2.54
N VAL A 5 4.59 4.74 -3.63
CA VAL A 5 3.57 3.77 -4.02
C VAL A 5 3.84 3.32 -5.44
N VAL A 6 3.91 2.02 -5.66
CA VAL A 6 4.01 1.44 -7.00
C VAL A 6 2.60 1.06 -7.46
N LEU A 7 2.21 1.47 -8.67
CA LEU A 7 0.96 1.06 -9.31
C LEU A 7 1.30 0.10 -10.44
N THR A 8 0.84 -1.14 -10.36
CA THR A 8 1.20 -2.17 -11.34
C THR A 8 0.11 -3.24 -11.48
N ARG A 9 0.39 -4.28 -12.26
CA ARG A 9 -0.41 -5.50 -12.42
C ARG A 9 0.48 -6.72 -12.47
N LEU A 10 -0.10 -7.90 -12.20
CA LEU A 10 0.59 -9.15 -12.40
C LEU A 10 0.86 -9.42 -13.90
N GLY A 11 2.07 -9.91 -14.19
CA GLY A 11 2.48 -10.38 -15.51
C GLY A 11 1.78 -11.68 -15.95
N GLY A 12 2.31 -12.34 -16.99
CA GLY A 12 1.80 -13.62 -17.49
C GLY A 12 0.38 -13.59 -18.10
N GLY A 13 -0.13 -12.40 -18.44
CA GLY A 13 -1.37 -12.24 -19.21
C GLY A 13 -1.10 -12.24 -20.71
N LYS A 14 -2.11 -11.83 -21.51
CA LYS A 14 -1.95 -11.68 -22.98
C LYS A 14 -0.93 -10.61 -23.36
N THR A 15 -0.76 -9.60 -22.50
CA THR A 15 0.20 -8.52 -22.70
C THR A 15 1.37 -8.71 -21.74
N PRO A 16 2.61 -8.86 -22.25
CA PRO A 16 3.79 -8.99 -21.42
C PRO A 16 4.00 -7.70 -20.59
N MET A 17 4.75 -7.83 -19.50
CA MET A 17 5.27 -6.67 -18.78
C MET A 17 6.57 -6.20 -19.44
N PRO A 18 6.90 -4.91 -19.39
CA PRO A 18 8.25 -4.45 -19.68
C PRO A 18 9.27 -5.15 -18.78
N PRO A 19 10.52 -5.36 -19.24
CA PRO A 19 11.56 -5.97 -18.42
C PRO A 19 11.78 -5.19 -17.12
N GLY A 20 11.76 -5.88 -15.97
CA GLY A 20 11.98 -5.27 -14.65
C GLY A 20 10.73 -4.68 -14.01
N GLU A 21 9.57 -4.78 -14.67
CA GLU A 21 8.29 -4.31 -14.13
C GLU A 21 7.39 -5.46 -13.61
N GLU A 22 7.96 -6.65 -13.40
CA GLU A 22 7.26 -7.74 -12.73
C GLU A 22 6.98 -7.42 -11.26
N VAL A 23 5.93 -8.03 -10.69
CA VAL A 23 5.54 -7.79 -9.28
C VAL A 23 6.69 -8.18 -8.35
N ARG A 24 7.39 -9.27 -8.67
CA ARG A 24 8.56 -9.70 -7.89
C ARG A 24 9.66 -8.63 -7.83
N GLU A 25 9.90 -7.89 -8.91
CA GLU A 25 10.97 -6.89 -8.94
C GLU A 25 10.60 -5.67 -8.12
N PHE A 26 9.35 -5.20 -8.25
CA PHE A 26 8.87 -4.09 -7.42
C PHE A 26 8.77 -4.43 -5.94
N ALA A 27 8.43 -5.68 -5.59
CA ALA A 27 8.32 -6.14 -4.22
C ALA A 27 9.67 -6.02 -3.45
N ARG A 28 10.80 -6.05 -4.15
CA ARG A 28 12.15 -5.89 -3.56
C ARG A 28 12.35 -4.53 -2.90
N HIS A 29 11.59 -3.52 -3.30
CA HIS A 29 11.62 -2.20 -2.66
C HIS A 29 10.97 -2.18 -1.27
N GLY A 30 10.10 -3.15 -0.96
CA GLY A 30 9.39 -3.21 0.32
C GLY A 30 8.43 -2.03 0.60
N THR A 31 8.14 -1.21 -0.41
CA THR A 31 7.25 -0.05 -0.29
C THR A 31 5.78 -0.45 -0.35
N THR A 32 4.83 0.48 -0.47
CA THR A 32 3.43 0.12 -0.74
C THR A 32 3.24 -0.18 -2.23
N MET A 33 2.49 -1.24 -2.56
CA MET A 33 2.12 -1.58 -3.93
C MET A 33 0.61 -1.64 -4.09
N ALA A 34 0.10 -1.03 -5.16
CA ALA A 34 -1.29 -1.07 -5.60
C ALA A 34 -1.37 -1.92 -6.87
N ILE A 35 -2.03 -3.08 -6.77
CA ILE A 35 -1.97 -4.13 -7.80
C ILE A 35 -3.36 -4.35 -8.40
N PHE A 36 -3.46 -4.09 -9.70
CA PHE A 36 -4.67 -4.24 -10.49
C PHE A 36 -4.68 -5.54 -11.30
N LEU A 37 -5.84 -5.92 -11.85
CA LEU A 37 -5.99 -6.99 -12.86
C LEU A 37 -5.38 -8.35 -12.48
N SER A 38 -5.33 -8.66 -11.18
CA SER A 38 -4.58 -9.82 -10.66
C SER A 38 -5.44 -10.80 -9.87
N ALA A 39 -6.71 -10.47 -9.62
CA ALA A 39 -7.56 -11.15 -8.66
C ALA A 39 -7.82 -12.62 -9.00
N ALA A 40 -8.13 -12.93 -10.26
CA ALA A 40 -8.29 -14.31 -10.75
C ALA A 40 -7.00 -15.16 -10.67
N ARG A 41 -5.83 -14.55 -10.39
CA ARG A 41 -4.53 -15.21 -10.30
C ARG A 41 -3.85 -14.91 -8.96
N SER A 42 -4.63 -14.79 -7.88
CA SER A 42 -4.15 -14.47 -6.53
C SER A 42 -3.03 -15.39 -6.04
N GLY A 43 -3.07 -16.70 -6.37
CA GLY A 43 -1.98 -17.61 -6.01
C GLY A 43 -0.65 -17.29 -6.71
N GLN A 44 -0.65 -16.84 -7.97
CA GLN A 44 0.57 -16.36 -8.63
C GLN A 44 1.03 -15.03 -8.03
N LEU A 45 0.08 -14.13 -7.74
CA LEU A 45 0.38 -12.86 -7.08
C LEU A 45 1.11 -13.07 -5.74
N VAL A 46 0.61 -13.96 -4.88
CA VAL A 46 1.24 -14.30 -3.60
C VAL A 46 2.66 -14.82 -3.82
N ARG A 47 2.88 -15.72 -4.78
CA ARG A 47 4.23 -16.21 -5.10
C ARG A 47 5.19 -15.10 -5.49
N GLU A 48 4.81 -14.21 -6.40
CA GLU A 48 5.70 -13.11 -6.82
C GLU A 48 5.99 -12.12 -5.68
N LEU A 49 5.00 -11.83 -4.82
CA LEU A 49 5.22 -10.98 -3.65
C LEU A 49 6.21 -11.61 -2.66
N LEU A 50 6.10 -12.92 -2.41
CA LEU A 50 6.99 -13.66 -1.52
C LEU A 50 8.41 -13.79 -2.12
N GLU A 51 8.51 -14.15 -3.41
CA GLU A 51 9.80 -14.23 -4.13
C GLU A 51 10.50 -12.87 -4.18
N GLY A 52 9.74 -11.78 -4.28
CA GLY A 52 10.24 -10.41 -4.25
C GLY A 52 10.61 -9.89 -2.85
N GLY A 53 10.34 -10.65 -1.79
CA GLY A 53 10.83 -10.36 -0.45
C GLY A 53 9.83 -9.77 0.53
N TYR A 54 8.53 -9.69 0.21
CA TYR A 54 7.53 -9.41 1.24
C TYR A 54 7.38 -10.60 2.20
N PRO A 55 7.43 -10.40 3.53
CA PRO A 55 7.07 -11.44 4.49
C PRO A 55 5.61 -11.87 4.34
N THR A 56 5.28 -13.10 4.77
CA THR A 56 3.90 -13.61 4.82
C THR A 56 2.99 -12.75 5.70
N THR A 57 3.56 -12.08 6.71
CA THR A 57 2.86 -11.17 7.62
C THR A 57 2.61 -9.78 7.02
N THR A 58 3.10 -9.50 5.80
CA THR A 58 2.91 -8.20 5.16
C THR A 58 1.41 -7.92 5.01
N PRO A 59 0.93 -6.77 5.48
CA PRO A 59 -0.49 -6.45 5.43
C PRO A 59 -0.97 -6.26 3.99
N VAL A 60 -2.21 -6.68 3.75
CA VAL A 60 -2.92 -6.50 2.48
C VAL A 60 -4.33 -5.98 2.74
N VAL A 61 -4.71 -4.91 2.04
CA VAL A 61 -6.10 -4.50 1.89
C VAL A 61 -6.59 -4.99 0.53
N VAL A 62 -7.68 -5.75 0.54
CA VAL A 62 -8.41 -6.23 -0.64
C VAL A 62 -9.65 -5.37 -0.78
N ALA A 63 -9.70 -4.50 -1.80
CA ALA A 63 -10.83 -3.64 -2.08
C ALA A 63 -11.53 -4.09 -3.35
N TYR A 64 -12.74 -4.63 -3.22
CA TYR A 64 -13.60 -5.08 -4.30
C TYR A 64 -14.70 -4.06 -4.57
N GLN A 65 -14.86 -3.68 -5.85
CA GLN A 65 -15.85 -2.68 -6.29
C GLN A 65 -15.92 -1.46 -5.37
N ALA A 66 -14.75 -0.88 -5.06
CA ALA A 66 -14.67 0.29 -4.21
C ALA A 66 -15.63 1.38 -4.70
N THR A 67 -16.38 1.96 -3.76
CA THR A 67 -17.45 2.96 -3.87
C THR A 67 -18.77 2.52 -4.51
N TRP A 68 -18.92 1.24 -4.86
CA TRP A 68 -20.17 0.70 -5.38
C TRP A 68 -21.08 0.24 -4.21
N PRO A 69 -22.40 0.04 -4.43
CA PRO A 69 -23.29 -0.52 -3.40
C PRO A 69 -22.83 -1.88 -2.86
N GLU A 70 -22.15 -2.66 -3.70
CA GLU A 70 -21.60 -3.99 -3.38
C GLU A 70 -20.14 -3.94 -2.92
N GLU A 71 -19.62 -2.77 -2.53
CA GLU A 71 -18.25 -2.63 -2.03
C GLU A 71 -17.96 -3.66 -0.93
N LEU A 72 -16.80 -4.31 -1.06
CA LEU A 72 -16.24 -5.15 -0.01
C LEU A 72 -14.78 -4.78 0.20
N VAL A 73 -14.43 -4.37 1.42
CA VAL A 73 -13.05 -4.13 1.83
C VAL A 73 -12.66 -5.10 2.93
N VAL A 74 -11.68 -5.96 2.65
CA VAL A 74 -11.18 -6.98 3.58
C VAL A 74 -9.70 -6.72 3.87
N ARG A 75 -9.30 -6.94 5.12
CA ARG A 75 -7.89 -6.93 5.53
C ARG A 75 -7.40 -8.37 5.71
N CYS A 76 -6.24 -8.67 5.16
CA CYS A 76 -5.57 -9.95 5.29
C CYS A 76 -4.05 -9.72 5.27
N THR A 77 -3.27 -10.78 5.13
CA THR A 77 -1.82 -10.69 4.92
C THR A 77 -1.44 -11.36 3.60
N VAL A 78 -0.20 -11.17 3.13
CA VAL A 78 0.30 -11.89 1.96
C VAL A 78 0.13 -13.40 2.11
N GLY A 79 0.31 -13.94 3.33
CA GLY A 79 0.14 -15.36 3.63
C GLY A 79 -1.31 -15.87 3.51
N THR A 80 -2.32 -15.02 3.76
CA THR A 80 -3.75 -15.41 3.73
C THR A 80 -4.50 -14.81 2.54
N LEU A 81 -3.82 -14.07 1.67
CA LEU A 81 -4.44 -13.34 0.56
C LEU A 81 -5.17 -14.27 -0.43
N GLU A 82 -4.55 -15.38 -0.82
CA GLU A 82 -5.16 -16.31 -1.77
C GLU A 82 -6.45 -16.93 -1.22
N GLU A 83 -6.44 -17.35 0.04
CA GLU A 83 -7.60 -17.89 0.75
C GLU A 83 -8.71 -16.84 0.83
N THR A 84 -8.38 -15.61 1.27
CA THR A 84 -9.32 -14.48 1.37
C THR A 84 -10.02 -14.21 0.03
N VAL A 85 -9.26 -14.20 -1.07
CA VAL A 85 -9.82 -13.99 -2.42
C VAL A 85 -10.77 -15.12 -2.82
N LYS A 86 -10.43 -16.37 -2.49
CA LYS A 86 -11.25 -17.55 -2.81
C LYS A 86 -12.54 -17.60 -2.00
N GLU A 87 -12.46 -17.35 -0.69
CA GLU A 87 -13.59 -17.31 0.23
C GLU A 87 -14.67 -16.34 -0.26
N HIS A 88 -14.26 -15.12 -0.61
CA HIS A 88 -15.16 -14.07 -1.07
C HIS A 88 -15.43 -14.10 -2.59
N LYS A 89 -14.85 -15.05 -3.33
CA LYS A 89 -15.01 -15.22 -4.79
C LYS A 89 -14.65 -13.96 -5.59
N LEU A 90 -13.54 -13.30 -5.21
CA LEU A 90 -13.11 -12.01 -5.76
C LEU A 90 -12.27 -12.19 -7.03
N TRP A 91 -12.93 -12.40 -8.16
CA TRP A 91 -12.23 -12.72 -9.43
C TRP A 91 -11.95 -11.52 -10.33
N LYS A 92 -12.61 -10.39 -10.09
CA LYS A 92 -12.55 -9.18 -10.91
C LYS A 92 -12.78 -7.93 -10.07
N HIS A 93 -12.54 -6.75 -10.64
CA HIS A 93 -12.79 -5.45 -9.99
C HIS A 93 -12.21 -5.34 -8.57
N THR A 94 -11.07 -5.99 -8.35
CA THR A 94 -10.39 -6.03 -7.05
C THR A 94 -9.06 -5.30 -7.17
N LEU A 95 -8.84 -4.38 -6.24
CA LEU A 95 -7.57 -3.71 -6.00
C LEU A 95 -6.92 -4.32 -4.76
N PHE A 96 -5.66 -4.72 -4.88
CA PHE A 96 -4.84 -5.12 -3.74
C PHE A 96 -3.91 -3.97 -3.37
N LEU A 97 -3.98 -3.50 -2.12
CA LEU A 97 -2.93 -2.67 -1.55
C LEU A 97 -2.08 -3.57 -0.66
N VAL A 98 -0.79 -3.65 -0.92
CA VAL A 98 0.16 -4.52 -0.20
C VAL A 98 1.26 -3.66 0.38
N GLY A 99 1.62 -3.87 1.65
CA GLY A 99 2.84 -3.31 2.21
C GLY A 99 2.74 -2.88 3.68
N PRO A 100 3.88 -2.69 4.35
CA PRO A 100 3.95 -2.42 5.79
C PRO A 100 3.30 -1.10 6.21
N ALA A 101 3.14 -0.15 5.28
CA ALA A 101 2.50 1.13 5.57
C ALA A 101 1.00 1.02 5.93
N LEU A 102 0.35 -0.11 5.61
CA LEU A 102 -1.08 -0.32 5.87
C LEU A 102 -1.41 -0.63 7.34
N ASP A 103 -0.38 -1.02 8.11
CA ASP A 103 -0.43 -1.19 9.57
C ASP A 103 0.23 -0.02 10.32
N ALA A 104 0.70 0.98 9.59
CA ALA A 104 1.42 2.06 10.21
C ALA A 104 0.44 2.98 10.97
N HIS A 105 0.58 2.97 12.28
CA HIS A 105 -0.15 3.85 13.19
C HIS A 105 0.74 5.02 13.60
N GLY A 106 0.15 6.21 13.69
CA GLY A 106 0.71 7.32 14.47
C GLY A 106 2.07 7.84 14.02
N THR A 107 2.10 8.66 12.96
CA THR A 107 2.80 9.96 13.01
C THR A 107 2.27 10.82 11.87
N ARG A 108 1.54 11.89 12.20
CA ARG A 108 1.10 12.86 11.19
C ARG A 108 2.33 13.64 10.74
N SER A 109 2.51 13.78 9.42
CA SER A 109 3.65 14.55 8.89
C SER A 109 3.72 15.94 9.50
N HIS A 110 4.94 16.37 9.85
CA HIS A 110 5.22 17.70 10.38
C HIS A 110 4.77 18.82 9.44
N LEU A 111 4.69 18.57 8.13
CA LEU A 111 4.16 19.52 7.15
C LEU A 111 2.73 19.98 7.47
N TYR A 112 1.94 19.10 8.09
CA TYR A 112 0.57 19.39 8.51
C TYR A 112 0.47 19.85 9.97
N HIS A 113 1.59 20.00 10.68
CA HIS A 113 1.59 20.49 12.05
C HIS A 113 1.34 22.01 12.08
N PRO A 114 0.58 22.53 13.07
CA PRO A 114 0.34 23.97 13.20
C PRO A 114 1.63 24.81 13.28
N GLY A 115 2.66 24.27 13.94
CA GLY A 115 3.98 24.90 14.07
C GLY A 115 4.89 24.86 12.83
N HIS A 116 4.50 24.18 11.75
CA HIS A 116 5.23 24.21 10.48
C HIS A 116 4.73 25.35 9.58
N PHE A 117 5.68 26.06 8.97
CA PHE A 117 5.42 27.16 8.06
C PHE A 117 5.40 26.65 6.62
N HIS A 118 4.41 27.08 5.83
CA HIS A 118 4.46 26.96 4.38
C HIS A 118 3.96 28.24 3.72
N GLY A 119 4.13 28.38 2.40
CA GLY A 119 3.86 29.62 1.66
C GLY A 119 2.45 30.21 1.81
N TYR A 120 1.49 29.42 2.29
CA TYR A 120 0.08 29.82 2.47
C TYR A 120 -0.39 29.80 3.93
N ARG A 121 0.47 29.47 4.89
CA ARG A 121 0.12 29.39 6.31
C ARG A 121 1.32 29.73 7.18
N LYS A 122 1.19 30.78 7.96
CA LYS A 122 2.16 31.09 9.01
C LYS A 122 2.14 29.99 10.06
N ALA A 123 3.31 29.63 10.58
CA ALA A 123 3.41 28.73 11.71
C ALA A 123 2.76 29.35 12.95
N ASP A 124 1.98 28.57 13.67
CA ASP A 124 1.52 28.95 15.01
C ASP A 124 2.73 29.07 15.96
N PRO A 125 2.95 30.22 16.62
CA PRO A 125 4.15 30.44 17.42
C PRO A 125 4.30 29.47 18.59
N GLU A 126 3.21 29.09 19.26
CA GLU A 126 3.24 28.20 20.41
C GLU A 126 3.49 26.76 19.98
N ALA A 127 2.79 26.32 18.94
CA ALA A 127 2.98 25.00 18.35
C ALA A 127 4.38 24.85 17.75
N ARG A 128 4.98 25.92 17.21
CA ARG A 128 6.34 25.91 16.67
C ARG A 128 7.38 25.77 17.78
N ARG A 129 7.19 26.47 18.90
CA ARG A 129 8.05 26.34 20.09
C ARG A 129 8.00 24.91 20.64
N ALA A 130 6.80 24.38 20.85
CA ALA A 130 6.60 23.01 21.32
C ALA A 130 7.11 21.94 20.35
N LEU A 131 7.21 22.24 19.04
CA LEU A 131 7.81 21.35 18.04
C LEU A 131 9.34 21.30 18.15
N ARG A 132 9.96 22.48 18.33
CA ARG A 132 11.41 22.63 18.48
C ARG A 132 11.93 22.00 19.76
N GLU A 133 11.19 22.14 20.86
CA GLU A 133 11.51 21.49 22.14
C GLU A 133 11.52 19.96 22.05
N ARG A 134 10.77 19.39 21.10
CA ARG A 134 10.73 17.94 20.82
C ARG A 134 11.79 17.46 19.82
N GLY A 135 12.72 18.33 19.41
CA GLY A 135 13.85 17.97 18.54
C GLY A 135 13.50 17.81 17.05
N ALA A 136 12.30 18.21 16.61
CA ALA A 136 11.95 18.20 15.19
C ALA A 136 12.51 19.44 14.48
N SER A 137 13.28 19.27 13.41
CA SER A 137 13.67 20.40 12.56
C SER A 137 12.45 20.90 11.78
N THR A 138 12.28 22.23 11.76
CA THR A 138 11.16 22.92 11.09
C THR A 138 11.38 23.06 9.60
#